data_AF-A0A087RSY0-F1
#
_entry.id   AF-A0A087RSY0-F1
#
_cell.length_a   1.000
_cell.length_b   1.000
_cell.length_c   1.000
_cell.angle_alpha   90.00
_cell.angle_beta   90.00
_cell.angle_gamma   90.00
#
_symmetry.space_group_name_H-M   'P 1'
#
loop_
_entity.id
_entity.type
_entity.pdbx_description
1 polymer ?
#
loop_
_entity_poly.entity_id
_entity_poly.type
_entity_poly.pdbx_seq_one_letter_code
_entity_poly.pdbx_strand_id
1 'polypeptide(L)'
;LAAQIARQASVIGTQDDFAVVFAAIGVQYNEAEYFRRSLEESGALKRSVLFLNTADDPAIERIITPRVALTVAEYLAFELGMHVLVILTDMTNYAEALREISAAREEVPGRKGYPGYLYTDLSTIYERAGKLNGKKGSVTQVPILSMPSDDITHPIPDLTGYITEGQIVLGRDLFRKLDESIKTNERRYW
;
A
#
# COMPACT_ATOMS: atom_id res chain seq x y z
N LEU A 1 4.42 -0.57 10.45
CA LEU A 1 3.15 0.20 10.49
C LEU A 1 2.00 -0.52 9.79
N ALA A 2 2.13 -0.90 8.51
CA ALA A 2 1.00 -1.48 7.77
C ALA A 2 0.42 -2.75 8.42
N ALA A 3 1.26 -3.62 8.98
CA ALA A 3 0.78 -4.81 9.69
C ALA A 3 -0.08 -4.44 10.90
N GLN A 4 0.31 -3.39 11.63
CA GLN A 4 -0.47 -2.90 12.77
C GLN A 4 -1.81 -2.31 12.34
N ILE A 5 -1.85 -1.54 11.25
CA ILE A 5 -3.09 -1.02 10.67
C ILE A 5 -4.01 -2.18 10.29
N ALA A 6 -3.50 -3.18 9.55
CA ALA A 6 -4.28 -4.35 9.13
C ALA A 6 -4.86 -5.15 10.32
N ARG A 7 -4.09 -5.27 11.41
CA ARG A 7 -4.54 -5.96 12.64
C ARG A 7 -5.63 -5.19 13.39
N GLN A 8 -5.44 -3.88 13.55
CA GLN A 8 -6.25 -3.04 14.45
C GLN A 8 -7.44 -2.36 13.75
N ALA A 9 -7.45 -2.33 12.42
CA ALA A 9 -8.54 -1.73 11.67
C ALA A 9 -9.87 -2.46 11.94
N SER A 10 -10.89 -1.65 12.21
CA SER A 10 -12.28 -2.07 12.41
C SER A 10 -13.19 -0.88 12.13
N VAL A 11 -14.44 -1.17 11.78
CA VAL A 11 -15.49 -0.14 11.68
C VAL A 11 -16.07 0.07 13.08
N ILE A 12 -16.13 1.32 13.53
CA ILE A 12 -16.64 1.66 14.86
C ILE A 12 -18.16 1.81 14.79
N GLY A 13 -18.87 1.16 15.70
CA GLY A 13 -20.29 1.43 15.95
C GLY A 13 -21.28 0.74 15.01
N THR A 14 -20.82 -0.11 14.09
CA THR A 14 -21.71 -0.94 13.25
C THR A 14 -21.30 -2.42 13.32
N GLN A 15 -22.25 -3.33 13.11
CA GLN A 15 -21.97 -4.76 12.90
C GLN A 15 -21.67 -5.06 11.42
N ASP A 16 -21.20 -4.07 10.66
CA ASP A 16 -20.96 -4.25 9.24
C ASP A 16 -19.71 -5.10 8.99
N ASP A 17 -19.78 -5.93 7.96
CA ASP A 17 -18.70 -6.82 7.59
C ASP A 17 -17.47 -6.03 7.14
N PHE A 18 -16.31 -6.35 7.72
CA PHE A 18 -15.04 -5.68 7.43
C PHE A 18 -14.01 -6.67 6.89
N ALA A 19 -13.40 -6.33 5.76
CA ALA A 19 -12.34 -7.11 5.14
C ALA A 19 -11.08 -6.27 4.91
N VAL A 20 -9.93 -6.94 4.90
CA VAL A 20 -8.64 -6.34 4.54
C VAL A 20 -8.15 -6.98 3.24
N VAL A 21 -7.79 -6.17 2.26
CA VAL A 21 -7.08 -6.64 1.07
C VAL A 21 -5.66 -6.09 1.14
N PHE A 22 -4.67 -6.97 1.21
CA PHE A 22 -3.27 -6.58 1.28
C PHE A 22 -2.56 -6.99 0.00
N ALA A 23 -1.88 -6.04 -0.63
CA ALA A 23 -1.08 -6.24 -1.82
C ALA A 23 0.37 -5.86 -1.57
N ALA A 24 1.23 -6.89 -1.50
CA ALA A 24 2.68 -6.76 -1.49
C ALA A 24 3.17 -6.70 -2.95
N ILE A 25 3.98 -5.69 -3.29
CA ILE A 25 4.44 -5.36 -4.64
C ILE A 25 5.96 -5.26 -4.63
N GLY A 26 6.64 -6.22 -5.24
CA GLY A 26 8.10 -6.28 -5.33
C GLY A 26 8.81 -6.25 -3.97
N VAL A 27 8.15 -6.65 -2.88
CA VAL A 27 8.72 -6.59 -1.53
C VAL A 27 9.71 -7.74 -1.31
N GLN A 28 10.60 -7.62 -0.32
CA GLN A 28 11.48 -8.74 0.00
C GLN A 28 10.66 -9.91 0.60
N TYR A 29 11.11 -11.15 0.37
CA TYR A 29 10.40 -12.34 0.85
C TYR A 29 10.18 -12.33 2.38
N ASN A 30 11.18 -11.90 3.13
CA ASN A 30 11.12 -11.75 4.59
C ASN A 30 10.04 -10.74 5.03
N GLU A 31 9.83 -9.65 4.29
CA GLU A 31 8.80 -8.65 4.57
C GLU A 31 7.42 -9.24 4.31
N ALA A 32 7.21 -9.87 3.15
CA ALA A 32 5.95 -10.54 2.82
C ALA A 32 5.58 -11.61 3.87
N GLU A 33 6.56 -12.41 4.29
CA GLU A 33 6.37 -13.46 5.28
C GLU A 33 6.08 -12.89 6.68
N TYR A 34 6.76 -11.80 7.07
CA TYR A 34 6.47 -11.08 8.31
C TYR A 34 5.01 -10.60 8.35
N PHE A 35 4.51 -10.06 7.23
CA PHE A 35 3.13 -9.61 7.10
C PHE A 35 2.13 -10.75 7.22
N ARG A 36 2.35 -11.84 6.48
CA ARG A 36 1.51 -13.04 6.53
C ARG A 36 1.43 -13.58 7.96
N ARG A 37 2.59 -13.79 8.60
CA ARG A 37 2.67 -14.31 9.97
C ARG A 37 1.98 -13.39 10.97
N SER A 38 2.17 -12.07 10.83
CA SER A 38 1.51 -11.10 11.69
C SER A 38 -0.03 -11.14 11.58
N LEU A 39 -0.59 -11.45 10.42
CA LEU A 39 -2.04 -11.58 10.23
C LEU A 39 -2.56 -12.92 10.75
N GLU A 40 -1.76 -13.97 10.65
CA GLU A 40 -2.06 -15.29 11.24
C GLU A 40 -2.10 -15.23 12.77
N GLU A 41 -1.06 -14.68 13.39
CA GLU A 41 -0.93 -14.57 14.85
C GLU A 41 -2.06 -13.74 15.49
N SER A 42 -2.61 -12.77 14.74
CA SER A 42 -3.71 -11.92 15.21
C SER A 42 -5.10 -12.48 14.90
N GLY A 43 -5.20 -13.58 14.15
CA GLY A 43 -6.47 -14.11 13.63
C GLY A 43 -7.11 -13.24 12.53
N ALA A 44 -6.50 -12.10 12.17
CA ALA A 44 -6.97 -11.20 11.14
C ALA A 44 -6.91 -11.82 9.73
N LEU A 45 -6.14 -12.90 9.53
CA LEU A 45 -6.06 -13.60 8.26
C LEU A 45 -7.43 -14.10 7.77
N LYS A 46 -8.32 -14.51 8.69
CA LYS A 46 -9.66 -15.05 8.33
C LYS A 46 -10.56 -14.06 7.59
N ARG A 47 -10.28 -12.77 7.73
CA ARG A 47 -10.99 -11.66 7.08
C ARG A 47 -10.11 -10.89 6.09
N SER A 48 -9.01 -11.51 5.66
CA SER A 48 -8.02 -10.88 4.79
C SER A 48 -7.83 -11.64 3.49
N VAL A 49 -7.63 -10.91 2.39
CA VAL A 49 -7.14 -11.44 1.11
C VAL A 49 -5.73 -10.93 0.89
N LEU A 50 -4.78 -11.82 0.63
CA LEU A 50 -3.37 -11.49 0.44
C LEU A 50 -2.96 -11.71 -1.02
N PHE A 51 -2.39 -10.67 -1.62
CA PHE A 51 -1.66 -10.74 -2.87
C PHE A 51 -0.19 -10.47 -2.57
N LEU A 52 0.66 -11.48 -2.72
CA LEU A 52 2.07 -11.39 -2.40
C LEU A 52 2.88 -11.49 -3.69
N ASN A 53 3.43 -10.36 -4.13
CA ASN A 53 4.44 -10.31 -5.18
C ASN A 53 5.76 -9.85 -4.57
N THR A 54 6.80 -10.65 -4.80
CA THR A 54 8.13 -10.51 -4.23
C THR A 54 9.11 -9.84 -5.19
N ALA A 55 10.27 -9.43 -4.67
CA ALA A 55 11.33 -8.81 -5.46
C ALA A 55 11.95 -9.74 -6.52
N ASP A 56 11.83 -11.07 -6.35
CA ASP A 56 12.31 -12.07 -7.30
C ASP A 56 11.31 -12.34 -8.44
N ASP A 57 10.06 -11.91 -8.27
CA ASP A 57 9.01 -12.10 -9.26
C ASP A 57 9.13 -11.09 -10.43
N PRO A 58 8.64 -11.45 -11.63
CA PRO A 58 8.72 -10.59 -12.82
C PRO A 58 8.11 -9.19 -12.62
N ALA A 59 8.75 -8.17 -13.20
CA ALA A 59 8.28 -6.78 -13.12
C ALA A 59 6.84 -6.59 -13.62
N ILE A 60 6.39 -7.39 -14.59
CA ILE A 60 5.02 -7.31 -15.10
C ILE A 60 3.98 -7.72 -14.05
N GLU A 61 4.31 -8.65 -13.16
CA GLU A 61 3.40 -9.06 -12.09
C GLU A 61 3.16 -7.92 -11.11
N ARG A 62 4.19 -7.12 -10.80
CA ARG A 62 4.07 -5.91 -9.96
C ARG A 62 3.03 -4.94 -10.49
N ILE A 63 2.89 -4.83 -11.82
CA ILE A 63 1.90 -3.96 -12.46
C ILE A 63 0.49 -4.54 -12.30
N ILE A 64 0.35 -5.86 -12.35
CA ILE A 64 -0.94 -6.56 -12.28
C ILE A 64 -1.45 -6.65 -10.84
N THR A 65 -0.55 -6.87 -9.86
CA THR A 65 -0.89 -7.09 -8.45
C THR A 65 -1.89 -6.06 -7.87
N PRO A 66 -1.66 -4.73 -7.93
CA PRO A 66 -2.60 -3.76 -7.37
C PRO A 66 -3.93 -3.76 -8.12
N ARG A 67 -3.93 -4.05 -9.43
CA ARG A 67 -5.16 -4.10 -10.24
C ARG A 67 -6.06 -5.25 -9.80
N VAL A 68 -5.48 -6.43 -9.60
CA VAL A 68 -6.20 -7.62 -9.11
C VAL A 68 -6.69 -7.42 -7.68
N ALA A 69 -5.84 -6.87 -6.81
CA ALA A 69 -6.23 -6.56 -5.44
C ALA A 69 -7.43 -5.61 -5.36
N LEU A 70 -7.42 -4.54 -6.16
CA LEU A 70 -8.53 -3.60 -6.21
C LEU A 70 -9.79 -4.19 -6.83
N THR A 71 -9.68 -5.07 -7.82
CA THR A 71 -10.84 -5.79 -8.37
C THR A 71 -11.51 -6.66 -7.32
N VAL A 72 -10.73 -7.37 -6.50
CA VAL A 72 -11.29 -8.11 -5.37
C VAL A 72 -11.91 -7.17 -4.34
N ALA A 73 -11.25 -6.04 -4.03
CA ALA A 73 -11.76 -5.07 -3.07
C ALA A 73 -13.11 -4.47 -3.51
N GLU A 74 -13.24 -4.09 -4.77
CA GLU A 74 -14.49 -3.57 -5.34
C GLU A 74 -15.61 -4.61 -5.31
N TYR A 75 -15.31 -5.86 -5.63
CA TYR A 75 -16.29 -6.95 -5.55
C TYR A 75 -16.79 -7.14 -4.11
N LEU A 76 -15.87 -7.24 -3.14
CA LEU A 76 -16.24 -7.37 -1.73
C LEU A 76 -17.05 -6.16 -1.23
N ALA A 77 -16.69 -4.95 -1.68
CA ALA A 77 -17.36 -3.73 -1.23
C ALA A 77 -18.73 -3.52 -1.89
N PHE A 78 -18.80 -3.60 -3.21
CA PHE A 78 -19.96 -3.13 -3.97
C PHE A 78 -20.93 -4.25 -4.34
N GLU A 79 -20.48 -5.50 -4.42
CA GLU A 79 -21.35 -6.66 -4.63
C GLU A 79 -21.73 -7.34 -3.31
N LEU A 80 -20.79 -7.49 -2.38
CA LEU A 80 -21.06 -8.12 -1.07
C LEU A 80 -21.36 -7.13 0.06
N GLY A 81 -21.21 -5.83 -0.19
CA GLY A 81 -21.61 -4.79 0.77
C GLY A 81 -20.64 -4.60 1.96
N MET A 82 -19.41 -5.12 1.87
CA MET A 82 -18.42 -5.05 2.95
C MET A 82 -17.68 -3.70 2.99
N HIS A 83 -17.16 -3.32 4.15
CA HIS A 83 -16.16 -2.26 4.26
C HIS A 83 -14.78 -2.86 4.06
N VAL A 84 -14.07 -2.42 3.02
CA VAL A 84 -12.79 -2.99 2.62
C VAL A 84 -11.68 -1.99 2.82
N LEU A 85 -10.67 -2.39 3.59
CA LEU A 85 -9.41 -1.66 3.70
C LEU A 85 -8.38 -2.32 2.77
N VAL A 86 -7.91 -1.58 1.77
CA VAL A 86 -6.88 -2.00 0.84
C VAL A 86 -5.54 -1.39 1.25
N ILE A 87 -4.52 -2.22 1.46
CA ILE A 87 -3.15 -1.78 1.75
C ILE A 87 -2.29 -2.20 0.57
N LEU A 88 -1.65 -1.22 -0.08
CA LEU A 88 -0.74 -1.44 -1.21
C LEU A 88 0.68 -1.09 -0.76
N THR A 89 1.63 -2.01 -0.84
CA THR A 89 3.02 -1.75 -0.44
C THR A 89 3.99 -2.60 -1.28
N ASP A 90 5.04 -2.08 -1.92
CA ASP A 90 5.48 -0.69 -1.95
C ASP A 90 5.19 -0.07 -3.34
N MET A 91 4.52 1.09 -3.38
CA MET A 91 4.21 1.79 -4.64
C MET A 91 5.45 2.37 -5.33
N THR A 92 6.58 2.49 -4.64
CA THR A 92 7.87 2.79 -5.27
C THR A 92 8.33 1.61 -6.13
N ASN A 93 8.19 0.37 -5.67
CA ASN A 93 8.51 -0.81 -6.48
C ASN A 93 7.58 -0.94 -7.69
N TYR A 94 6.31 -0.55 -7.53
CA TYR A 94 5.38 -0.43 -8.65
C TYR A 94 5.88 0.57 -9.70
N ALA A 95 6.27 1.78 -9.28
CA ALA A 95 6.76 2.82 -10.18
C ALA A 95 8.09 2.44 -10.85
N GLU A 96 8.99 1.75 -10.14
CA GLU A 96 10.21 1.19 -10.73
C GLU A 96 9.91 0.13 -11.79
N ALA A 97 8.96 -0.77 -11.52
CA ALA A 97 8.53 -1.76 -12.51
C ALA A 97 7.92 -1.10 -13.75
N LEU A 98 7.14 -0.04 -13.57
CA LEU A 98 6.55 0.72 -14.67
C LEU A 98 7.62 1.40 -15.51
N ARG A 99 8.66 1.95 -14.85
CA ARG A 99 9.84 2.54 -15.49
C ARG A 99 10.63 1.51 -16.29
N GLU A 100 10.85 0.32 -15.72
CA GLU A 100 11.56 -0.78 -16.38
C GLU A 100 10.82 -1.23 -17.66
N ILE A 101 9.50 -1.39 -17.59
CA ILE A 101 8.68 -1.79 -18.74
C ILE A 101 8.68 -0.70 -19.82
N SER A 102 8.57 0.57 -19.43
CA SER A 102 8.62 1.70 -20.36
C SER A 102 9.98 1.79 -21.08
N ALA A 103 11.08 1.58 -20.34
CA ALA A 103 12.43 1.52 -20.93
C ALA A 103 12.59 0.32 -21.87
N ALA A 104 12.08 -0.86 -21.51
CA ALA A 104 12.10 -2.05 -22.38
C ALA A 104 11.27 -1.88 -23.67
N ARG A 105 10.29 -0.96 -23.66
CA ARG A 105 9.48 -0.57 -24.82
C ARG A 105 10.07 0.59 -25.63
N GLU A 106 11.24 1.09 -25.25
CA GLU A 106 11.89 2.25 -25.87
C GLU A 106 11.02 3.52 -25.87
N GLU A 107 10.18 3.68 -24.86
CA GLU A 107 9.36 4.89 -24.69
C GLU A 107 10.23 6.07 -24.25
N VAL A 108 9.84 7.29 -24.64
CA VAL A 108 10.56 8.51 -24.25
C VAL A 108 10.39 8.76 -22.74
N PRO A 109 11.47 8.82 -21.96
CA PRO A 109 11.37 9.03 -20.52
C PRO A 109 10.94 10.46 -20.17
N GLY A 110 10.13 10.58 -19.13
CA GLY A 110 9.74 11.85 -18.51
C GLY A 110 10.68 12.27 -17.36
N ARG A 111 10.11 12.96 -16.36
CA ARG A 111 10.86 13.52 -15.22
C ARG A 111 11.54 12.41 -14.41
N LYS A 112 12.84 12.59 -14.11
CA LYS A 112 13.72 11.63 -13.41
C LYS A 112 13.70 10.20 -14.02
N GLY A 113 13.39 10.06 -15.30
CA GLY A 113 13.43 8.77 -16.01
C GLY A 113 12.17 7.93 -15.91
N TYR A 114 11.11 8.39 -15.23
CA TYR A 114 9.81 7.69 -15.18
C TYR A 114 8.98 7.93 -16.45
N PRO A 115 8.00 7.07 -16.75
CA PRO A 115 7.12 7.26 -17.91
C PRO A 115 6.32 8.57 -17.79
N GLY A 116 6.09 9.25 -18.92
CA GLY A 116 5.32 10.50 -18.95
C GLY A 116 3.88 10.36 -18.44
N TYR A 117 3.34 9.14 -18.47
CA TYR A 117 1.99 8.81 -18.01
C TYR A 117 1.93 8.28 -16.56
N LEU A 118 3.02 8.37 -15.77
CA LEU A 118 3.05 7.87 -14.39
C LEU A 118 1.89 8.43 -13.54
N TYR A 119 1.55 9.71 -13.69
CA TYR A 119 0.40 10.31 -12.99
C TYR A 119 -0.90 9.59 -13.34
N THR A 120 -1.21 9.49 -14.63
CA THR A 120 -2.45 8.87 -15.12
C THR A 120 -2.54 7.40 -14.71
N ASP A 121 -1.42 6.67 -14.78
CA ASP A 121 -1.38 5.26 -14.41
C ASP A 121 -1.63 5.06 -12.90
N LEU A 122 -1.00 5.87 -12.03
CA LEU A 122 -1.29 5.88 -10.59
C LEU A 122 -2.75 6.27 -10.30
N SER A 123 -3.32 7.22 -11.04
CA SER A 123 -4.74 7.58 -10.89
C SER A 123 -5.66 6.38 -11.17
N THR A 124 -5.34 5.51 -12.13
CA THR A 124 -6.14 4.31 -12.40
C THR A 124 -6.19 3.33 -11.21
N ILE A 125 -5.26 3.44 -10.27
CA ILE A 125 -5.20 2.64 -9.04
C ILE A 125 -5.91 3.39 -7.91
N TYR A 126 -5.49 4.62 -7.62
CA TYR A 126 -5.94 5.35 -6.43
C TYR A 126 -7.40 5.82 -6.51
N GLU A 127 -7.90 6.19 -7.69
CA GLU A 127 -9.28 6.65 -7.89
C GLU A 127 -10.33 5.52 -7.79
N ARG A 128 -9.91 4.27 -7.59
CA ARG A 128 -10.81 3.14 -7.32
C ARG A 128 -11.26 3.09 -5.85
N ALA A 129 -10.74 3.97 -5.00
CA ALA A 129 -11.22 4.15 -3.64
C ALA A 129 -12.53 4.94 -3.61
N GLY A 130 -13.41 4.64 -2.65
CA GLY A 130 -14.60 5.44 -2.42
C GLY A 130 -15.82 4.63 -2.03
N LYS A 131 -16.97 5.32 -2.06
CA LYS A 131 -18.28 4.77 -1.73
C LYS A 131 -19.26 5.11 -2.84
N LEU A 132 -20.07 4.13 -3.24
CA LEU A 132 -21.10 4.33 -4.25
C LEU A 132 -22.43 4.72 -3.61
N ASN A 133 -23.16 5.64 -4.24
CA ASN A 133 -24.49 6.03 -3.81
C ASN A 133 -25.43 4.81 -3.86
N GLY A 134 -26.13 4.57 -2.75
CA GLY A 134 -27.05 3.43 -2.62
C GLY A 134 -26.38 2.09 -2.29
N LYS A 135 -25.05 2.00 -2.21
CA LYS A 135 -24.32 0.82 -1.74
C LYS A 135 -23.86 1.00 -0.28
N LYS A 136 -23.88 -0.07 0.50
CA LYS A 136 -23.45 -0.06 1.90
C LYS A 136 -21.93 -0.07 2.05
N GLY A 137 -21.27 -0.96 1.31
CA GLY A 137 -19.83 -1.15 1.39
C GLY A 137 -19.01 0.01 0.82
N SER A 138 -17.72 -0.01 1.13
CA SER A 138 -16.76 1.03 0.73
C SER A 138 -15.38 0.43 0.48
N VAL A 139 -14.61 1.08 -0.40
CA VAL A 139 -13.20 0.77 -0.62
C VAL A 139 -12.36 1.92 -0.06
N THR A 140 -11.53 1.63 0.94
CA THR A 140 -10.58 2.59 1.51
C THR A 140 -9.17 2.13 1.16
N GLN A 141 -8.36 3.00 0.56
CA GLN A 141 -6.98 2.67 0.20
C GLN A 141 -5.97 3.30 1.16
N VAL A 142 -4.92 2.55 1.49
CA VAL A 142 -3.71 3.02 2.17
C VAL A 142 -2.51 2.59 1.34
N PRO A 143 -2.15 3.36 0.30
CA PRO A 143 -0.91 3.15 -0.43
C PRO A 143 0.29 3.52 0.44
N ILE A 144 1.32 2.69 0.39
CA ILE A 144 2.58 2.89 1.10
C ILE A 144 3.68 2.97 0.07
N LEU A 145 4.50 4.01 0.20
CA LEU A 145 5.65 4.23 -0.67
C LEU A 145 6.88 4.63 0.14
N SER A 146 8.04 4.17 -0.33
CA SER A 146 9.34 4.61 0.18
C SER A 146 9.87 5.77 -0.66
N MET A 147 10.12 6.94 -0.06
CA MET A 147 10.65 8.11 -0.78
C MET A 147 12.12 7.89 -1.14
N PRO A 148 12.50 7.90 -2.44
CA PRO A 148 13.89 7.81 -2.84
C PRO A 148 14.69 8.97 -2.26
N SER A 149 15.78 8.66 -1.55
CA SER A 149 16.64 9.65 -0.89
C SER A 149 15.91 10.60 0.09
N ASP A 150 14.77 10.19 0.64
CA ASP A 150 13.87 11.03 1.45
C ASP A 150 13.39 12.32 0.76
N ASP A 151 13.44 12.36 -0.57
CA ASP A 151 13.04 13.53 -1.35
C ASP A 151 11.52 13.51 -1.58
N ILE A 152 10.78 14.34 -0.84
CA ILE A 152 9.33 14.49 -1.01
C ILE A 152 8.95 15.09 -2.39
N THR A 153 9.89 15.75 -3.06
CA THR A 153 9.68 16.31 -4.41
C THR A 153 9.96 15.30 -5.52
N HIS A 154 10.35 14.07 -5.16
CA HIS A 154 10.54 12.98 -6.10
C HIS A 154 9.21 12.66 -6.82
N PRO A 155 9.20 12.32 -8.13
CA PRO A 155 7.95 12.12 -8.87
C PRO A 155 6.96 11.14 -8.22
N ILE A 156 7.44 10.10 -7.56
CA ILE A 156 6.60 9.10 -6.89
C ILE A 156 5.75 9.73 -5.75
N PRO A 157 6.34 10.28 -4.66
CA PRO A 157 5.56 10.94 -3.61
C PRO A 157 4.82 12.19 -4.10
N ASP A 158 5.44 12.97 -4.99
CA ASP A 158 4.87 14.20 -5.55
C ASP A 158 3.55 13.90 -6.27
N LEU A 159 3.57 13.01 -7.27
CA LEU A 159 2.37 12.64 -8.03
C LEU A 159 1.36 11.87 -7.19
N THR A 160 1.81 11.03 -6.24
CA THR A 160 0.88 10.37 -5.31
C THR A 160 0.12 11.41 -4.48
N GLY A 161 0.82 12.40 -3.92
CA GLY A 161 0.19 13.48 -3.13
C GLY A 161 -0.75 14.38 -3.94
N TYR A 162 -0.58 14.47 -5.27
CA TYR A 162 -1.53 15.15 -6.15
C TYR A 162 -2.82 14.37 -6.41
N ILE A 163 -2.82 13.05 -6.17
CA ILE A 163 -3.98 12.18 -6.42
C ILE A 163 -4.67 11.83 -5.11
N THR A 164 -3.91 11.47 -4.07
CA THR A 164 -4.47 11.03 -2.79
C THR A 164 -4.94 12.21 -1.94
N GLU A 165 -5.94 11.96 -1.09
CA GLU A 165 -6.55 12.95 -0.20
C GLU A 165 -5.71 13.19 1.07
N GLY A 166 -4.44 13.54 0.89
CA GLY A 166 -3.45 13.72 1.95
C GLY A 166 -2.50 12.54 2.11
N GLN A 167 -1.57 12.68 3.07
CA GLN A 167 -0.49 11.73 3.29
C GLN A 167 -0.02 11.73 4.75
N ILE A 168 0.45 10.58 5.20
CA ILE A 168 1.12 10.42 6.50
C ILE A 168 2.61 10.23 6.25
N VAL A 169 3.43 11.20 6.66
CA VAL A 169 4.88 11.16 6.47
C VAL A 169 5.56 10.60 7.72
N LEU A 170 6.35 9.54 7.55
CA LEU A 170 7.17 8.96 8.61
C LEU A 170 8.57 9.58 8.59
N GLY A 171 8.79 10.60 9.41
CA GLY A 171 10.10 11.27 9.51
C GLY A 171 11.14 10.41 10.22
N ARG A 172 12.33 10.27 9.62
CA ARG A 172 13.46 9.52 10.21
C ARG A 172 13.91 10.08 11.55
N ASP A 173 13.83 11.40 11.74
CA ASP A 173 14.21 12.04 13.01
C ASP A 173 13.25 11.69 14.16
N LEU A 174 11.96 11.53 13.85
CA LEU A 174 10.98 11.08 14.83
C LEU A 174 11.21 9.60 15.18
N PHE A 175 11.53 8.77 14.17
CA PHE A 175 11.89 7.38 14.38
C PHE A 175 13.14 7.25 15.28
N ARG A 176 14.19 8.05 15.02
CA ARG A 176 15.41 8.07 15.84
C ARG A 176 15.14 8.47 17.29
N LYS A 177 14.35 9.53 17.51
CA LYS A 177 13.96 9.98 18.86
C LYS A 177 13.14 8.93 19.62
N LEU A 178 12.24 8.23 18.94
CA LEU A 178 11.43 7.17 19.53
C LEU A 178 12.29 5.95 19.90
N ASP A 179 13.22 5.54 19.04
CA ASP A 179 14.16 4.44 19.30
C ASP A 179 15.10 4.75 20.48
N GLU A 180 15.62 5.99 20.55
CA GLU A 180 16.41 6.46 21.69
C GLU A 180 15.59 6.49 22.99
N SER A 181 14.32 6.90 22.93
CA SER A 181 13.43 6.92 24.09
C SER A 181 13.09 5.51 24.59
N ILE A 182 12.87 4.54 23.69
CA ILE A 182 12.62 3.14 24.05
C ILE A 182 13.87 2.53 24.71
N LYS A 183 15.06 2.74 24.14
CA LYS A 183 16.33 2.29 24.73
C LYS A 183 16.63 2.93 26.07
N THR A 184 16.24 4.19 26.26
CA THR A 184 16.39 4.91 27.54
C THR A 184 15.43 4.37 28.60
N ASN A 185 14.22 3.96 28.19
CA ASN A 185 13.26 3.31 29.10
C ASN A 185 13.73 1.91 29.51
N GLU A 186 14.29 1.10 28.59
CA GLU A 186 14.86 -0.21 28.94
C GLU A 186 16.04 -0.12 29.92
N ARG A 187 16.85 0.95 29.87
CA ARG A 187 17.92 1.22 30.85
C ARG A 187 17.42 1.71 32.21
N ARG A 188 16.14 2.04 32.37
CA ARG A 188 15.55 2.43 33.66
C ARG A 188 15.00 1.24 34.45
N TYR A 189 14.90 0.07 33.82
CA TYR A 189 14.36 -1.16 34.41
C TYR A 189 15.43 -2.22 34.68
N TRP A 190 16.72 -1.85 34.63
CA TRP A 190 17.86 -2.65 35.08
C TRP A 190 18.81 -1.81 35.94
#